data_AF-A0A844MPB9-F1
#
_entry.id   AF-A0A844MPB9-F1
#
_cell.length_a   1.000
_cell.length_b   1.000
_cell.length_c   1.000
_cell.angle_alpha   90.00
_cell.angle_beta   90.00
_cell.angle_gamma   90.00
#
_symmetry.space_group_name_H-M   'P 1'
#
loop_
_entity.id
_entity.type
_entity.pdbx_description
1 polymer ?
#
loop_
_entity_poly.entity_id
_entity_poly.type
_entity_poly.pdbx_seq_one_letter_code
_entity_poly.pdbx_strand_id
1 'polypeptide(L)' 'MQNIVGSLSQARSDIQMRQLCHFFRADMNYGRRVAEGLGITIDPSMMLASAQPVNA' A
#
# COMPACT_ATOMS: atom_id res chain seq x y z
N MET A 1 -11.35 -11.22 -0.12
CA MET A 1 -10.19 -10.52 -0.73
C MET A 1 -10.26 -10.41 -2.24
N GLN A 2 -10.92 -11.36 -2.93
CA GLN A 2 -11.08 -11.31 -4.38
C GLN A 2 -11.74 -10.01 -4.89
N ASN A 3 -12.62 -9.38 -4.11
CA ASN A 3 -13.31 -8.17 -4.54
C ASN A 3 -12.37 -6.95 -4.62
N ILE A 4 -11.59 -6.68 -3.56
CA ILE A 4 -10.70 -5.50 -3.51
C ILE A 4 -9.57 -5.65 -4.54
N VAL A 5 -8.89 -6.81 -4.57
CA VAL A 5 -7.80 -7.08 -5.51
C VAL A 5 -8.33 -7.08 -6.95
N GLY A 6 -9.48 -7.71 -7.20
CA GLY A 6 -10.14 -7.71 -8.50
C GLY A 6 -10.44 -6.29 -8.98
N SER A 7 -11.10 -5.47 -8.16
CA SER A 7 -11.40 -4.08 -8.50
C SER A 7 -10.14 -3.23 -8.71
N LEU A 8 -9.13 -3.35 -7.84
CA LEU A 8 -7.92 -2.56 -7.95
C LEU A 8 -7.00 -2.98 -9.11
N SER A 9 -7.01 -4.26 -9.50
CA SER A 9 -6.22 -4.74 -10.64
C SER A 9 -6.59 -4.05 -11.97
N GLN A 10 -7.82 -3.53 -12.07
CA GLN A 10 -8.31 -2.78 -13.23
C GLN A 10 -8.03 -1.28 -13.12
N ALA A 11 -7.60 -0.79 -11.95
CA ALA A 11 -7.28 0.61 -11.75
C ALA A 11 -5.87 0.94 -12.27
N ARG A 12 -5.63 2.22 -12.54
CA ARG A 12 -4.28 2.69 -12.88
C ARG A 12 -3.30 2.48 -11.72
N SER A 13 -2.03 2.26 -12.04
CA SER A 13 -0.98 1.99 -11.05
C SER A 13 -0.86 3.08 -9.96
N ASP A 14 -1.04 4.35 -10.31
CA ASP A 14 -1.02 5.45 -9.34
C ASP A 14 -2.17 5.39 -8.32
N ILE A 15 -3.34 4.91 -8.75
CA ILE A 15 -4.48 4.69 -7.87
C ILE A 15 -4.23 3.49 -6.97
N GLN A 16 -3.71 2.39 -7.54
CA GLN A 16 -3.36 1.19 -6.77
C GLN A 16 -2.35 1.53 -5.65
N MET A 17 -1.32 2.31 -5.97
CA MET A 17 -0.28 2.69 -5.00
C MET A 17 -0.82 3.59 -3.89
N ARG A 18 -1.66 4.58 -4.21
CA ARG A 18 -2.32 5.43 -3.20
C ARG A 18 -3.21 4.62 -2.28
N GLN A 19 -3.98 3.69 -2.84
CA GLN A 19 -4.87 2.85 -2.06
C GLN A 19 -4.09 1.89 -1.14
N LEU A 20 -2.97 1.34 -1.64
CA LEU A 20 -2.04 0.57 -0.81
C LEU A 20 -1.49 1.41 0.35
N CYS A 21 -1.13 2.67 0.15
CA CYS A 21 -0.72 3.55 1.25
C CYS A 21 -1.82 3.65 2.33
N HIS A 22 -3.09 3.79 1.95
CA HIS A 22 -4.20 3.81 2.92
C HIS A 22 -4.33 2.48 3.67
N PHE A 23 -4.19 1.35 2.97
CA PHE A 23 -4.25 0.04 3.62
C PHE A 23 -3.09 -0.19 4.58
N PHE A 24 -1.86 0.16 4.21
CA PHE A 24 -0.70 0.07 5.11
C PHE A 24 -0.83 0.97 6.35
N ARG A 25 -1.39 2.18 6.19
CA ARG A 25 -1.65 3.09 7.32
C ARG A 25 -2.76 2.58 8.24
N ALA A 26 -3.71 1.83 7.71
CA ALA A 26 -4.80 1.24 8.50
C ALA A 26 -4.37 -0.06 9.20
N ASP A 27 -3.70 -0.95 8.48
CA ASP A 27 -3.20 -2.23 8.98
C ASP A 27 -2.08 -2.77 8.07
N MET A 28 -0.89 -2.99 8.64
CA MET A 28 0.28 -3.45 7.87
C MET A 28 0.09 -4.82 7.21
N ASN A 29 -0.59 -5.75 7.88
CA ASN A 29 -0.80 -7.10 7.36
C ASN A 29 -1.82 -7.07 6.21
N TYR A 30 -2.88 -6.26 6.35
CA TYR A 30 -3.87 -6.06 5.31
C TYR A 30 -3.26 -5.41 4.07
N GLY A 31 -2.50 -4.32 4.24
CA GLY A 31 -1.76 -3.69 3.14
C GLY A 31 -0.85 -4.66 2.41
N ARG A 32 -0.12 -5.50 3.15
CA ARG A 32 0.72 -6.56 2.57
C ARG A 32 -0.09 -7.56 1.74
N ARG A 33 -1.17 -8.10 2.27
CA ARG A 33 -2.00 -9.11 1.56
C ARG A 33 -2.63 -8.54 0.30
N VAL A 34 -3.02 -7.26 0.30
CA VAL A 34 -3.52 -6.58 -0.91
C VAL A 34 -2.39 -6.37 -1.93
N ALA A 35 -1.19 -5.96 -1.50
CA ALA A 35 -0.04 -5.78 -2.39
C ALA A 35 0.36 -7.11 -3.05
N GLU A 36 0.44 -8.19 -2.27
CA GLU A 36 0.69 -9.55 -2.77
C GLU A 36 -0.38 -9.98 -3.79
N GLY A 37 -1.66 -9.74 -3.49
CA GLY A 37 -2.75 -10.04 -4.43
C GLY A 37 -2.69 -9.25 -5.73
N LEU A 38 -2.13 -8.03 -5.72
CA LEU A 38 -1.91 -7.20 -6.91
C LEU A 38 -0.58 -7.51 -7.63
N GLY A 39 0.25 -8.41 -7.10
CA GLY A 39 1.58 -8.69 -7.64
C GLY A 39 2.58 -7.54 -7.45
N ILE A 40 2.36 -6.67 -6.47
CA ILE A 40 3.21 -5.51 -6.18
C ILE A 40 4.19 -5.88 -5.07
N THR A 41 5.48 -5.83 -5.38
CA THR A 41 6.54 -5.97 -4.38
C THR A 41 6.70 -4.65 -3.62
N ILE A 42 6.56 -4.70 -2.30
CA ILE A 42 6.76 -3.54 -1.43
C ILE A 42 8.18 -3.58 -0.89
N ASP A 43 8.95 -2.54 -1.18
CA ASP A 43 10.23 -2.35 -0.54
C ASP A 43 10.01 -1.89 0.92
N PRO A 44 10.50 -2.62 1.94
CA PRO A 44 10.32 -2.25 3.34
C PRO A 44 10.84 -0.85 3.70
N SER A 45 11.84 -0.32 2.97
CA SER A 45 12.37 1.02 3.18
C SER A 45 11.34 2.12 2.88
N MET A 46 10.37 1.87 1.99
CA MET A 46 9.28 2.81 1.70
C MET A 46 8.34 3.03 2.89
N MET A 47 8.25 2.04 3.79
CA MET A 47 7.45 2.13 5.01
C MET A 47 8.26 2.69 6.19
N LEU A 48 9.59 2.71 6.05
CA LEU A 48 10.53 3.19 7.05
C LEU A 48 10.79 4.70 6.95
N ALA A 49 9.85 5.46 6.38
CA ALA A 49 9.90 6.91 6.40
C ALA A 49 9.78 7.38 7.86
N SER A 50 10.93 7.43 8.53
CA SER A 50 11.13 8.07 9.82
C SER A 50 10.42 9.41 9.78
N ALA A 51 9.55 9.64 10.78
CA ALA A 51 9.04 10.96 11.07
C ALA A 51 10.23 11.91 11.15
N GLN A 52 10.45 12.68 10.09
CA GLN A 52 11.42 13.76 10.13
C GLN A 52 10.88 14.73 11.18
N PRO A 53 11.66 15.10 12.22
CA PRO A 53 11.23 16.13 13.12
C PRO A 53 10.97 17.37 12.25
N VAL A 54 9.73 17.83 12.26
CA VAL A 54 9.42 19.17 11.78
C VAL A 54 10.21 20.11 12.69
N ASN A 55 11.32 20.65 12.19
CA ASN A 55 12.05 21.70 12.87
C ASN A 55 11.09 22.89 13.07
N ALA A 56 10.74 23.13 14.34
CA ALA A 56 9.96 24.28 14.79
C ALA A 56 10.85 25.53 14.88
#